data_AF-A0A7X8VMP8-F1
#
_entry.id   AF-A0A7X8VMP8-F1
#
_cell.length_a   1.000
_cell.length_b   1.000
_cell.length_c   1.000
_cell.angle_alpha   90.00
_cell.angle_beta   90.00
_cell.angle_gamma   90.00
#
_symmetry.space_group_name_H-M   'P 1'
#
loop_
_entity.id
_entity.type
_entity.pdbx_description
1 polymer ?
#
loop_
_entity_poly.entity_id
_entity_poly.type
_entity_poly.pdbx_seq_one_letter_code
_entity_poly.pdbx_strand_id
1 'polypeptide(L)'
;MVKNISSDRARMKKRFSAAIAALFLGAVLGFPATVLSQEPAPGAEGASGSLNNVGACIAEKGALDVIIMIDETESLIHEARDGVVSPDKPGADAQHHRVPAAQSFVDELLAKQEDGELETRIRVSGFGQTYKSGVTDAENYGGWTELTDASVDG
;
A
#
# COMPACT_ATOMS: atom_id res chain seq x y z
N MET A 1 -27.54 -72.92 -6.80
CA MET A 1 -28.49 -73.73 -6.01
C MET A 1 -29.43 -72.78 -5.27
N VAL A 2 -30.73 -72.84 -5.63
CA VAL A 2 -31.95 -72.48 -4.88
C VAL A 2 -32.19 -71.02 -4.36
N LYS A 3 -33.45 -70.62 -4.56
CA LYS A 3 -34.19 -69.35 -4.37
C LYS A 3 -34.59 -69.02 -2.91
N ASN A 4 -34.79 -67.71 -2.70
CA ASN A 4 -35.92 -66.99 -2.03
C ASN A 4 -36.28 -67.15 -0.53
N ILE A 5 -36.99 -66.07 -0.09
CA ILE A 5 -38.01 -65.90 0.98
C ILE A 5 -37.46 -65.00 2.12
N SER A 6 -37.81 -63.71 2.26
CA SER A 6 -39.10 -62.99 2.53
C SER A 6 -39.66 -63.14 3.96
N SER A 7 -39.95 -61.97 4.57
CA SER A 7 -40.90 -61.66 5.66
C SER A 7 -40.52 -62.06 7.10
N ASP A 8 -40.57 -61.14 8.08
CA ASP A 8 -41.81 -60.71 8.74
C ASP A 8 -41.62 -59.72 9.94
N ARG A 9 -42.45 -58.66 9.93
CA ARG A 9 -43.23 -58.06 11.04
C ARG A 9 -42.58 -57.46 12.31
N ALA A 10 -42.60 -56.13 12.33
CA ALA A 10 -43.39 -55.25 13.23
C ALA A 10 -43.67 -55.68 14.70
N ARG A 11 -43.32 -54.79 15.64
CA ARG A 11 -44.14 -54.52 16.84
C ARG A 11 -44.14 -53.04 17.24
N MET A 12 -45.33 -52.47 17.13
CA MET A 12 -45.78 -51.14 17.53
C MET A 12 -46.12 -51.13 19.03
N LYS A 13 -45.79 -50.04 19.76
CA LYS A 13 -46.50 -49.65 20.99
C LYS A 13 -46.85 -48.15 20.98
N LYS A 14 -48.17 -47.93 20.89
CA LYS A 14 -49.00 -46.75 21.21
C LYS A 14 -48.67 -46.20 22.62
N ARG A 15 -48.97 -44.97 23.08
CA ARG A 15 -49.67 -43.74 22.67
C ARG A 15 -49.48 -42.75 23.85
N PHE A 16 -49.55 -41.43 23.62
CA PHE A 16 -50.40 -40.43 24.31
C PHE A 16 -49.76 -39.04 24.37
N SER A 17 -50.59 -38.07 23.99
CA SER A 17 -50.35 -36.65 23.79
C SER A 17 -50.11 -35.87 25.08
N ALA A 18 -49.38 -34.75 24.97
CA ALA A 18 -49.73 -33.51 25.67
C ALA A 18 -49.13 -32.31 24.93
N ALA A 19 -50.02 -31.50 24.35
CA ALA A 19 -49.70 -30.17 23.86
C ALA A 19 -49.62 -29.22 25.06
N ILE A 20 -48.53 -28.45 25.17
CA ILE A 20 -48.51 -27.21 25.94
C ILE A 20 -47.95 -26.15 25.00
N ALA A 21 -48.86 -25.34 24.47
CA ALA A 21 -48.54 -24.09 23.82
C ALA A 21 -48.12 -23.09 24.92
N ALA A 22 -46.87 -22.63 24.87
CA ALA A 22 -46.44 -21.43 25.57
C ALA A 22 -46.14 -20.37 24.51
N LEU A 23 -47.08 -19.43 24.36
CA LEU A 23 -46.83 -18.14 23.72
C LEU A 23 -45.84 -17.37 24.59
N PHE A 24 -44.62 -17.18 24.09
CA PHE A 24 -43.77 -16.07 24.51
C PHE A 24 -43.63 -15.10 23.34
N LEU A 25 -44.33 -13.99 23.50
CA LEU A 25 -44.15 -12.73 22.77
C LEU A 25 -42.84 -12.11 23.28
N GLY A 26 -41.86 -11.88 22.40
CA GLY A 26 -40.68 -11.11 22.80
C GLY A 26 -39.44 -11.29 21.93
N ALA A 27 -39.03 -10.17 21.34
CA ALA A 27 -37.72 -9.89 20.72
C ALA A 27 -37.45 -10.52 19.34
N VAL A 28 -37.79 -9.75 18.29
CA VAL A 28 -37.01 -9.75 17.04
C VAL A 28 -35.61 -9.24 17.40
N LEU A 29 -34.71 -10.16 17.75
CA LEU A 29 -33.29 -9.87 17.80
C LEU A 29 -32.82 -9.80 16.36
N GLY A 30 -32.61 -8.57 15.89
CA GLY A 30 -31.94 -8.30 14.63
C GLY A 30 -30.60 -9.01 14.61
N PHE A 31 -30.46 -9.95 13.67
CA PHE A 31 -29.15 -10.44 13.29
C PHE A 31 -28.41 -9.27 12.65
N PRO A 32 -27.25 -8.83 13.17
CA PRO A 32 -26.40 -7.96 12.38
C PRO A 32 -25.95 -8.80 11.21
N ALA A 33 -26.33 -8.40 10.00
CA ALA A 33 -25.61 -8.81 8.81
C ALA A 33 -24.16 -8.42 9.07
N THR A 34 -23.31 -9.42 9.32
CA THR A 34 -21.87 -9.28 9.25
C THR A 34 -21.56 -8.87 7.81
N VAL A 35 -21.58 -7.55 7.59
CA VAL A 35 -20.90 -6.90 6.49
C VAL A 35 -19.47 -7.41 6.60
N LEU A 36 -19.09 -8.28 5.67
CA LEU A 36 -17.69 -8.53 5.38
C LEU A 36 -17.15 -7.18 4.91
N SER A 37 -16.67 -6.36 5.84
CA SER A 37 -15.74 -5.28 5.54
C SER A 37 -14.51 -5.96 4.98
N GLN A 38 -14.50 -6.13 3.66
CA GLN A 38 -13.28 -6.30 2.91
C GLN A 38 -12.48 -5.04 3.19
N GLU A 39 -11.44 -5.17 4.02
CA GLU A 39 -10.42 -4.13 4.15
C GLU A 39 -9.96 -3.81 2.73
N PRO A 40 -10.10 -2.56 2.25
CA PRO A 40 -9.70 -2.24 0.91
C PRO A 40 -8.22 -2.57 0.79
N ALA A 41 -7.89 -3.42 -0.19
CA ALA A 41 -6.50 -3.65 -0.54
C ALA A 41 -5.84 -2.28 -0.78
N PRO A 42 -4.62 -2.03 -0.28
CA PRO A 42 -3.94 -0.76 -0.53
C PRO A 42 -3.90 -0.53 -2.05
N GLY A 43 -4.60 0.49 -2.53
CA GLY A 43 -4.69 0.84 -3.95
C GLY A 43 -6.02 0.57 -4.65
N ALA A 44 -7.04 0.02 -3.99
CA ALA A 44 -8.36 -0.20 -4.58
C ALA A 44 -9.35 0.92 -4.21
N GLU A 45 -9.13 2.12 -4.74
CA GLU A 45 -10.10 3.20 -5.07
C GLU A 45 -9.30 4.51 -5.24
N GLY A 46 -9.12 4.96 -6.49
CA GLY A 46 -8.48 6.25 -6.81
C GLY A 46 -6.99 6.23 -7.17
N ALA A 47 -6.31 5.08 -7.13
CA ALA A 47 -4.86 4.96 -7.42
C ALA A 47 -4.49 5.05 -8.92
N SER A 48 -5.34 5.64 -9.75
CA SER A 48 -4.99 6.12 -11.09
C SER A 48 -5.02 7.64 -11.12
N GLY A 49 -4.41 8.25 -10.11
CA GLY A 49 -3.99 9.64 -10.21
C GLY A 49 -2.81 9.70 -11.16
N SER A 50 -3.02 10.07 -12.41
CA SER A 50 -1.92 10.53 -13.27
C SER A 50 -1.06 11.51 -12.48
N LEU A 51 0.26 11.58 -12.71
CA LEU A 51 1.10 12.63 -12.12
C LEU A 51 0.49 14.03 -12.35
N ASN A 52 -0.28 14.21 -13.43
CA ASN A 52 -1.03 15.44 -13.69
C ASN A 52 -2.07 15.77 -12.60
N ASN A 53 -2.66 14.78 -11.93
CA ASN A 53 -3.61 14.98 -10.84
C ASN A 53 -2.91 15.43 -9.55
N VAL A 54 -1.61 15.11 -9.40
CA VAL A 54 -0.79 15.65 -8.31
C VAL A 54 -0.66 17.16 -8.47
N GLY A 55 -0.37 17.63 -9.69
CA GLY A 55 -0.29 19.07 -10.00
C GLY A 55 -1.59 19.85 -9.71
N ALA A 56 -2.75 19.27 -10.02
CA ALA A 56 -4.05 19.89 -9.74
C ALA A 56 -4.35 19.99 -8.23
N CYS A 57 -3.96 18.96 -7.45
CA CYS A 57 -4.15 18.94 -6.00
C CYS A 57 -3.26 19.97 -5.29
N ILE A 58 -2.02 20.16 -5.76
CA ILE A 58 -1.07 21.13 -5.21
C ILE A 58 -1.59 22.56 -5.37
N ALA A 59 -2.15 22.89 -6.54
CA ALA A 59 -2.66 24.24 -6.83
C ALA A 59 -3.81 24.68 -5.90
N GLU A 60 -4.55 23.74 -5.32
CA GLU A 60 -5.65 24.06 -4.39
C GLU A 60 -5.17 24.26 -2.94
N LYS A 61 -4.07 23.62 -2.54
CA LYS A 61 -3.64 23.58 -1.13
C LYS A 61 -2.53 24.58 -0.78
N GLY A 62 -1.79 25.10 -1.76
CA GLY A 62 -0.71 26.07 -1.54
C GLY A 62 0.51 25.53 -0.79
N ALA A 63 0.51 24.25 -0.39
CA ALA A 63 1.63 23.59 0.27
C ALA A 63 1.78 22.13 -0.20
N LEU A 64 3.04 21.67 -0.29
CA LEU A 64 3.41 20.35 -0.77
C LEU A 64 4.57 19.76 0.06
N ASP A 65 4.34 18.61 0.68
CA ASP A 65 5.42 17.80 1.27
C ASP A 65 5.81 16.67 0.31
N VAL A 66 7.09 16.61 -0.07
CA VAL A 66 7.64 15.60 -0.98
C VAL A 66 8.67 14.73 -0.28
N ILE A 67 8.53 13.41 -0.45
CA ILE A 67 9.57 12.45 -0.06
C ILE A 67 10.16 11.88 -1.34
N ILE A 68 11.43 12.17 -1.59
CA ILE A 68 12.18 11.53 -2.67
C ILE A 68 12.73 10.22 -2.14
N MET A 69 12.18 9.10 -2.61
CA MET A 69 12.63 7.76 -2.24
C MET A 69 13.60 7.23 -3.30
N ILE A 70 14.87 7.07 -2.92
CA ILE A 70 15.93 6.57 -3.78
C ILE A 70 16.12 5.08 -3.54
N ASP A 71 16.00 4.29 -4.60
CA ASP A 71 16.44 2.90 -4.60
C ASP A 71 17.98 2.86 -4.64
N GLU A 72 18.56 2.16 -3.69
CA GLU A 72 20.00 1.94 -3.50
C GLU A 72 20.39 0.46 -3.65
N THR A 73 19.51 -0.36 -4.24
CA THR A 73 19.80 -1.78 -4.46
C THR A 73 20.96 -1.97 -5.43
N GLU A 74 21.73 -3.03 -5.19
CA GLU A 74 22.92 -3.37 -5.97
C GLU A 74 22.61 -3.60 -7.46
N SER A 75 21.39 -4.04 -7.79
CA SER A 75 20.90 -4.26 -9.16
C SER A 75 20.90 -3.00 -10.04
N LEU A 76 20.95 -1.82 -9.41
CA LEU A 76 21.07 -0.57 -10.15
C LEU A 76 22.50 -0.38 -10.63
N ILE A 77 23.51 -0.71 -9.83
CA ILE A 77 24.91 -0.48 -10.20
C ILE A 77 25.50 -1.67 -10.95
N HIS A 78 25.08 -2.88 -10.59
CA HIS A 78 25.56 -4.14 -11.16
C HIS A 78 24.43 -4.98 -11.75
N GLU A 79 24.73 -5.80 -12.77
CA GLU A 79 23.75 -6.73 -13.35
C GLU A 79 23.27 -7.70 -12.27
N ALA A 80 21.96 -7.79 -12.06
CA ALA A 80 21.34 -8.83 -11.24
C ALA A 80 20.49 -9.74 -12.13
N ARG A 81 20.83 -11.02 -12.20
CA ARG A 81 20.11 -12.02 -13.00
C ARG A 81 19.87 -13.27 -12.18
N ASP A 82 18.65 -13.78 -12.21
CA ASP A 82 18.24 -14.99 -11.48
C ASP A 82 18.59 -14.95 -9.98
N GLY A 83 18.53 -13.75 -9.38
CA GLY A 83 18.87 -13.52 -7.97
C GLY A 83 20.36 -13.43 -7.66
N VAL A 84 21.24 -13.48 -8.67
CA VAL A 84 22.70 -13.37 -8.51
C VAL A 84 23.20 -12.04 -9.08
N VAL A 85 23.97 -11.32 -8.28
CA VAL A 85 24.63 -10.07 -8.68
C VAL A 85 25.98 -10.38 -9.34
N SER A 86 26.22 -9.80 -10.51
CA SER A 86 27.47 -9.87 -11.25
C SER A 86 28.23 -8.54 -11.11
N PRO A 87 29.23 -8.43 -10.22
CA PRO A 87 29.89 -7.16 -9.91
C PRO A 87 30.67 -6.58 -11.10
N ASP A 88 31.08 -7.41 -12.06
CA ASP A 88 31.87 -6.97 -13.22
C ASP A 88 31.01 -6.49 -14.39
N LYS A 89 29.68 -6.47 -14.24
CA LYS A 89 28.74 -6.08 -15.30
C LYS A 89 27.88 -4.92 -14.85
N PRO A 90 27.66 -3.91 -15.71
CA PRO A 90 26.84 -2.75 -15.35
C PRO A 90 25.38 -3.14 -15.13
N GLY A 91 24.77 -2.54 -14.11
CA GLY A 91 23.34 -2.62 -13.81
C GLY A 91 22.52 -1.62 -14.62
N ALA A 92 21.25 -1.46 -14.21
CA ALA A 92 20.28 -0.60 -14.91
C ALA A 92 20.60 0.90 -14.81
N ASP A 93 21.36 1.32 -13.80
CA ASP A 93 21.77 2.69 -13.51
C ASP A 93 23.24 2.75 -13.01
N ALA A 94 24.14 2.11 -13.76
CA ALA A 94 25.56 2.02 -13.41
C ALA A 94 26.26 3.39 -13.33
N GLN A 95 25.70 4.42 -13.96
CA GLN A 95 26.22 5.79 -13.96
C GLN A 95 25.51 6.70 -12.93
N HIS A 96 24.65 6.15 -12.08
CA HIS A 96 23.92 6.90 -11.03
C HIS A 96 23.04 8.04 -11.56
N HIS A 97 22.45 7.93 -12.75
CA HIS A 97 21.55 8.93 -13.33
C HIS A 97 20.32 9.22 -12.46
N ARG A 98 19.94 8.34 -11.53
CA ARG A 98 18.87 8.60 -10.57
C ARG A 98 19.14 9.82 -9.68
N VAL A 99 20.40 10.09 -9.32
CA VAL A 99 20.78 11.22 -8.47
C VAL A 99 20.58 12.56 -9.19
N PRO A 100 21.18 12.81 -10.38
CA PRO A 100 20.91 14.03 -11.13
C PRO A 100 19.45 14.14 -11.58
N ALA A 101 18.75 13.03 -11.84
CA ALA A 101 17.32 13.08 -12.13
C ALA A 101 16.49 13.57 -10.93
N ALA A 102 16.84 13.13 -9.71
CA ALA A 102 16.21 13.64 -8.49
C ALA A 102 16.51 15.12 -8.26
N GLN A 103 17.74 15.56 -8.54
CA GLN A 103 18.13 16.97 -8.49
C GLN A 103 17.33 17.82 -9.49
N SER A 104 17.28 17.42 -10.77
CA SER A 104 16.48 18.12 -11.77
C SER A 104 14.99 18.19 -11.42
N PHE A 105 14.45 17.17 -10.76
CA PHE A 105 13.07 17.23 -10.26
C PHE A 105 12.89 18.27 -9.14
N VAL A 106 13.86 18.41 -8.23
CA VAL A 106 13.87 19.48 -7.21
C VAL A 106 13.96 20.86 -7.88
N ASP A 107 14.81 21.01 -8.89
CA ASP A 107 14.96 22.27 -9.64
C ASP A 107 13.64 22.69 -10.30
N GLU A 108 12.92 21.75 -10.93
CA GLU A 108 11.60 22.01 -11.53
C GLU A 108 10.54 22.37 -10.47
N LEU A 109 10.61 21.76 -9.27
CA LEU A 109 9.73 22.15 -8.16
C LEU A 109 10.01 23.57 -7.68
N LEU A 110 11.29 23.95 -7.58
CA LEU A 110 11.69 25.30 -7.18
C LEU A 110 11.20 26.33 -8.20
N ALA A 111 11.48 26.11 -9.49
CA ALA A 111 10.98 26.97 -10.56
C ALA A 111 9.45 27.10 -10.53
N LYS A 112 8.74 26.02 -10.17
CA LYS A 112 7.29 26.06 -10.04
C LYS A 112 6.81 26.86 -8.83
N GLN A 113 7.57 26.88 -7.73
CA GLN A 113 7.30 27.73 -6.58
C GLN A 113 7.54 29.20 -6.87
N GLU A 114 8.54 29.57 -7.66
CA GLU A 114 8.76 30.97 -8.06
C GLU A 114 7.57 31.55 -8.85
N ASP A 115 6.91 30.71 -9.66
CA ASP A 115 5.74 31.09 -10.47
C ASP A 115 4.43 31.19 -9.67
N GLY A 116 4.39 30.83 -8.38
CA GLY A 116 3.15 30.76 -7.60
C GLY A 116 3.33 30.90 -6.08
N GLU A 117 2.22 30.89 -5.33
CA GLU A 117 2.25 30.87 -3.86
C GLU A 117 2.27 29.42 -3.36
N LEU A 118 3.33 28.67 -3.69
CA LEU A 118 3.49 27.28 -3.27
C LEU A 118 4.63 27.15 -2.25
N GLU A 119 4.32 26.62 -1.07
CA GLU A 119 5.31 26.22 -0.07
C GLU A 119 5.64 24.73 -0.24
N THR A 120 6.88 24.38 -0.59
CA THR A 120 7.31 23.00 -0.74
C THR A 120 8.31 22.63 0.34
N ARG A 121 8.14 21.47 0.97
CA ARG A 121 9.16 20.85 1.82
C ARG A 121 9.56 19.50 1.25
N ILE A 122 10.86 19.25 1.20
CA ILE A 122 11.41 18.02 0.64
C ILE A 122 12.19 17.30 1.73
N ARG A 123 12.12 15.97 1.71
CA ARG A 123 13.12 15.13 2.36
C ARG A 123 13.56 14.04 1.41
N VAL A 124 14.80 13.58 1.58
CA VAL A 124 15.32 12.42 0.85
C VAL A 124 15.26 11.18 1.76
N SER A 125 15.01 10.02 1.18
CA SER A 125 15.07 8.74 1.85
C SER A 125 15.63 7.70 0.89
N GLY A 126 16.32 6.70 1.43
CA GLY A 126 16.93 5.63 0.66
C GLY A 126 16.37 4.27 1.07
N PHE A 127 16.33 3.32 0.15
CA PHE A 127 16.10 1.92 0.50
C PHE A 127 17.01 0.99 -0.29
N GLY A 128 17.53 -0.03 0.39
CA GLY A 128 18.26 -1.13 -0.20
C GLY A 128 18.05 -2.36 0.65
N GLN A 129 19.08 -2.80 1.38
CA GLN A 129 18.93 -3.82 2.42
C GLN A 129 18.19 -3.30 3.66
N THR A 130 18.30 -2.00 3.93
CA THR A 130 17.62 -1.31 5.03
C THR A 130 17.07 0.03 4.55
N TYR A 131 16.11 0.56 5.29
CA TYR A 131 15.57 1.90 5.09
C TYR A 131 16.50 2.96 5.70
N LYS A 132 16.79 4.00 4.92
CA LYS A 132 17.65 5.14 5.29
C LYS A 132 16.87 6.45 5.18
N SER A 133 17.05 7.33 6.15
CA SER A 133 16.37 8.62 6.27
C SER A 133 17.11 9.50 7.28
N GLY A 134 16.75 10.77 7.41
CA GLY A 134 17.28 11.62 8.47
C GLY A 134 17.12 11.08 9.90
N VAL A 135 16.20 10.14 10.12
CA VAL A 135 16.01 9.50 11.44
C VAL A 135 16.95 8.31 11.64
N THR A 136 17.24 7.55 10.59
CA THR A 136 18.02 6.31 10.66
C THR A 136 19.48 6.50 10.25
N ASP A 137 19.78 7.56 9.51
CA ASP A 137 21.09 7.91 8.95
C ASP A 137 21.16 9.44 8.73
N ALA A 138 21.19 10.20 9.83
CA ALA A 138 21.12 11.66 9.81
C ALA A 138 22.30 12.32 9.07
N GLU A 139 23.47 11.66 9.05
CA GLU A 139 24.68 12.16 8.39
C GLU A 139 24.53 12.23 6.87
N ASN A 140 23.77 11.31 6.28
CA ASN A 140 23.62 11.20 4.82
C ASN A 140 22.25 11.65 4.30
N TYR A 141 21.19 11.63 5.12
CA TYR A 141 19.81 11.75 4.62
C TYR A 141 19.01 12.97 5.09
N GLY A 142 19.58 13.85 5.93
CA GLY A 142 19.02 15.17 6.24
C GLY A 142 17.60 15.19 6.82
N GLY A 143 17.18 16.36 7.31
CA GLY A 143 15.82 16.58 7.79
C GLY A 143 14.83 16.86 6.66
N TRP A 144 13.64 17.34 7.03
CA TRP A 144 12.83 18.10 6.10
C TRP A 144 13.52 19.44 5.81
N THR A 145 13.59 19.79 4.54
CA THR A 145 14.14 21.05 4.05
C THR A 145 13.05 21.81 3.32
N GLU A 146 12.80 23.05 3.72
CA GLU A 146 11.95 23.96 2.95
C GLU A 146 12.68 24.34 1.66
N LEU A 147 12.01 24.17 0.53
CA LEU A 147 12.58 24.43 -0.77
C LEU A 147 12.54 25.93 -1.06
N THR A 148 13.73 26.49 -1.19
CA THR A 148 14.05 27.90 -1.48
C THR A 148 15.29 27.94 -2.38
N ASP A 149 15.55 29.06 -3.06
CA ASP A 149 16.76 29.23 -3.89
C ASP A 149 18.04 28.90 -3.11
N ALA A 150 18.11 29.30 -1.84
CA ALA A 150 19.25 29.06 -0.97
C ALA A 150 19.44 27.58 -0.56
N SER A 151 18.40 26.75 -0.69
CA SER A 151 18.44 25.33 -0.29
C SER A 151 18.89 24.38 -1.41
N VAL A 152 18.93 24.85 -2.66
CA VAL A 152 19.28 24.05 -3.84
C VAL A 152 20.78 24.16 -4.18
N ASP A 153 21.44 25.24 -3.78
CA ASP A 153 22.88 25.49 -3.95
C ASP A 153 23.79 24.79 -2.91
N GLY A 154 23.22 23.90 -2.08
CA GLY A 154 23.88 23.24 -0.94
C GLY A 154 24.91 22.16 -1.30
#